data_AF-A0AAV7FK22-F1
#
_entry.id   AF-A0AAV7FK22-F1
#
_cell.length_a   1.000
_cell.length_b   1.000
_cell.length_c   1.000
_cell.angle_alpha   90.00
_cell.angle_beta   90.00
_cell.angle_gamma   90.00
#
_symmetry.space_group_name_H-M   'P 1'
#
loop_
_entity.id
_entity.type
_entity.pdbx_description
1 polymer ?
#
loop_
_entity_poly.entity_id
_entity_poly.type
_entity_poly.pdbx_seq_one_letter_code
_entity_poly.pdbx_strand_id
1 'polypeptide(L)' 'MGIVGSFPFNSFLSGMLSCVGTAVFEIYLRIQVTKENKEFKDLPLERAFADFVLCNLVLHLVIMNFLG' A
#
# COMPACT_ATOMS: atom_id res chain seq x y z
N MET A 1 -29.79 -3.32 -6.22
CA MET A 1 -28.70 -2.96 -5.29
C MET A 1 -28.22 -4.20 -4.55
N GLY A 2 -27.73 -5.21 -5.27
CA GLY A 2 -27.18 -6.41 -4.68
C GLY A 2 -26.74 -7.34 -5.79
N ILE A 3 -25.42 -7.53 -5.95
CA ILE A 3 -24.69 -8.56 -6.74
C ILE A 3 -23.33 -8.03 -7.24
N VAL A 4 -22.29 -8.05 -6.37
CA VAL A 4 -20.88 -8.39 -6.66
C VAL A 4 -20.15 -8.42 -5.31
N GLY A 5 -19.50 -9.48 -4.80
CA GLY A 5 -19.37 -10.88 -5.23
C GLY A 5 -18.86 -11.78 -4.07
N SER A 6 -19.51 -12.91 -3.82
CA SER A 6 -19.01 -14.01 -2.95
C SER A 6 -18.62 -13.69 -1.49
N PHE A 7 -19.56 -13.19 -0.68
CA PHE A 7 -19.51 -13.17 0.80
C PHE A 7 -18.90 -14.49 1.38
N PRO A 8 -17.93 -14.52 2.33
CA PRO A 8 -17.10 -13.48 2.96
C PRO A 8 -15.65 -13.44 2.41
N PHE A 9 -15.35 -14.22 1.36
CA PHE A 9 -13.98 -14.42 0.89
C PHE A 9 -13.38 -13.14 0.31
N ASN A 10 -14.19 -12.32 -0.36
CA ASN A 10 -13.72 -11.09 -0.98
C ASN A 10 -13.36 -10.02 0.06
N SER A 11 -14.20 -9.84 1.08
CA SER A 11 -13.91 -8.94 2.20
C SER A 11 -12.72 -9.44 3.03
N PHE A 12 -12.55 -10.76 3.20
CA PHE A 12 -11.35 -11.34 3.82
C PHE A 12 -10.09 -11.08 2.99
N LEU A 13 -10.14 -11.32 1.68
CA LEU A 13 -9.01 -11.09 0.77
C LEU A 13 -8.66 -9.61 0.72
N SER A 14 -9.66 -8.72 0.67
CA SER A 14 -9.48 -7.27 0.70
C SER A 14 -8.81 -6.81 2.01
N GLY A 15 -9.23 -7.34 3.16
CA GLY A 15 -8.56 -7.09 4.44
C GLY A 15 -7.12 -7.61 4.49
N MET A 16 -6.87 -8.83 4.02
CA MET A 16 -5.53 -9.42 3.95
C MET A 16 -4.60 -8.62 3.02
N LEU A 17 -5.09 -8.22 1.85
CA LEU A 17 -4.35 -7.42 0.88
C LEU A 17 -4.07 -6.01 1.42
N SER A 18 -4.96 -5.44 2.22
CA SER A 18 -4.73 -4.16 2.92
C SER A 18 -3.53 -4.23 3.87
N CYS A 19 -3.52 -5.23 4.74
CA CYS A 19 -2.44 -5.40 5.72
C CYS A 19 -1.10 -5.68 5.02
N VAL A 20 -1.09 -6.57 4.04
CA VAL A 20 0.13 -6.94 3.31
C VAL A 20 0.64 -5.76 2.47
N GLY A 21 -0.23 -5.09 1.73
CA GLY A 21 0.16 -3.96 0.88
C GLY A 21 0.72 -2.79 1.68
N THR A 22 0.08 -2.45 2.80
CA THR A 22 0.57 -1.39 3.71
C THR A 22 1.93 -1.76 4.32
N ALA A 23 2.11 -3.01 4.75
CA ALA A 23 3.40 -3.48 5.29
C ALA A 23 4.54 -3.41 4.27
N VAL A 24 4.28 -3.79 3.01
CA VAL A 24 5.28 -3.72 1.93
C VAL A 24 5.68 -2.26 1.65
N PHE A 25 4.71 -1.35 1.60
CA PHE A 25 5.02 0.08 1.39
C PHE A 25 5.79 0.68 2.56
N GLU A 26 5.50 0.29 3.79
CA GLU A 26 6.24 0.75 4.97
C GLU A 26 7.69 0.25 4.96
N ILE A 27 7.91 -1.02 4.60
CA ILE A 27 9.26 -1.58 4.42
C ILE A 27 10.00 -0.81 3.32
N TYR A 28 9.33 -0.51 2.20
CA TYR A 28 9.93 0.25 1.11
C TYR A 28 10.34 1.66 1.55
N LEU A 29 9.50 2.36 2.31
CA LEU A 29 9.85 3.65 2.89
C LEU A 29 11.03 3.53 3.86
N ARG A 30 11.05 2.49 4.72
CA ARG A 30 12.17 2.26 5.65
C ARG A 30 13.50 2.03 4.94
N ILE A 31 13.49 1.32 3.81
CA ILE A 31 14.69 1.09 2.98
C ILE A 31 15.20 2.41 2.39
N GLN A 32 14.31 3.28 1.92
CA GLN A 32 14.65 4.60 1.35
C GLN A 32 15.12 5.60 2.40
N VAL A 33 14.56 5.56 3.62
CA VAL A 33 14.92 6.46 4.73
C VAL A 33 16.23 6.04 5.40
N THR A 34 16.63 4.77 5.27
CA THR A 34 17.91 4.27 5.81
C THR A 34 19.08 4.83 4.99
N LYS A 35 19.73 5.88 5.51
CA LYS A 35 20.87 6.61 4.89
C LYS A 35 22.12 5.76 4.60
N GLU A 36 22.16 4.53 5.10
CA GLU A 36 23.25 3.58 4.86
C GLU A 36 23.17 2.95 3.46
N ASN A 37 21.98 2.94 2.85
CA ASN A 37 21.78 2.46 1.48
C ASN A 37 22.30 3.49 0.46
N LYS A 38 23.46 3.21 -0.12
CA LYS A 38 24.12 4.09 -1.11
C LYS A 38 23.30 4.33 -2.38
N GLU A 39 22.40 3.41 -2.72
CA GLU A 39 21.54 3.45 -3.91
C GLU A 39 20.48 4.56 -3.86
N PHE A 40 20.12 5.04 -2.66
CA PHE A 40 19.02 6.01 -2.46
C PHE A 40 19.50 7.37 -1.96
N LYS A 41 20.81 7.64 -1.96
CA LYS A 41 21.38 8.91 -1.44
C LYS A 41 20.92 10.16 -2.21
N ASP A 42 20.58 10.01 -3.47
CA ASP A 42 20.14 11.10 -4.35
C ASP A 42 18.62 11.32 -4.36
N LEU A 43 17.86 10.46 -3.65
CA LEU A 43 16.41 10.59 -3.58
C LEU A 43 16.01 11.49 -2.40
N PRO A 44 15.29 12.59 -2.63
CA PRO A 44 14.83 13.45 -1.55
C PRO A 44 13.78 12.72 -0.71
N LEU A 45 13.93 12.81 0.62
CA LEU A 45 13.04 12.19 1.60
C LEU A 45 11.56 12.58 1.36
N GLU A 46 11.32 13.84 0.96
CA GLU A 46 10.00 14.37 0.63
C GLU A 46 9.32 13.61 -0.51
N ARG A 47 10.11 13.19 -1.52
CA ARG A 47 9.59 12.38 -2.63
C ARG A 47 9.26 10.96 -2.19
N ALA A 48 10.15 10.31 -1.45
CA ALA A 48 9.89 8.97 -0.93
C ALA A 48 8.63 8.92 -0.05
N PHE A 49 8.37 9.98 0.73
CA PHE A 49 7.14 10.11 1.50
C PHE A 49 5.92 10.36 0.62
N ALA A 50 6.02 11.23 -0.40
CA ALA A 50 4.93 11.46 -1.35
C ALA A 50 4.54 10.18 -2.12
N ASP A 51 5.51 9.41 -2.58
CA ASP A 51 5.30 8.11 -3.22
C ASP A 51 4.63 7.11 -2.27
N PHE A 52 5.03 7.07 -0.99
CA PHE A 52 4.37 6.22 0.01
C PHE A 52 2.90 6.59 0.22
N VAL A 53 2.57 7.88 0.34
CA VAL A 53 1.20 8.35 0.54
C VAL A 53 0.33 8.07 -0.68
N LEU A 54 0.83 8.35 -1.89
CA LEU A 54 0.10 8.08 -3.13
C LEU A 54 -0.15 6.59 -3.34
N CYS A 55 0.86 5.74 -3.13
CA CYS A 55 0.71 4.29 -3.23
C CYS A 55 -0.29 3.74 -2.20
N ASN A 56 -0.25 4.21 -0.95
CA ASN A 56 -1.23 3.81 0.07
C ASN A 56 -2.65 4.26 -0.29
N LEU A 57 -2.82 5.47 -0.81
CA LEU A 57 -4.12 5.99 -1.23
C LEU A 57 -4.72 5.15 -2.37
N VAL A 58 -3.92 4.84 -3.39
CA VAL A 58 -4.35 4.01 -4.52
C VAL A 58 -4.70 2.60 -4.05
N LEU A 59 -3.87 2.01 -3.18
CA LEU A 59 -4.13 0.69 -2.62
C LEU A 59 -5.47 0.64 -1.87
N HIS A 60 -5.74 1.62 -1.00
CA HIS A 60 -7.00 1.69 -0.25
C HIS A 60 -8.21 1.92 -1.16
N LEU A 61 -8.07 2.69 -2.25
CA LEU A 61 -9.11 2.85 -3.26
C LEU A 61 -9.46 1.52 -3.95
N VAL A 62 -8.46 0.74 -4.33
CA VAL A 62 -8.66 -0.59 -4.95
C VAL A 62 -9.32 -1.56 -3.97
N ILE A 63 -8.88 -1.58 -2.72
CA ILE A 63 -9.42 -2.43 -1.64
C ILE A 63 -10.89 -2.09 -1.33
N MET A 64 -11.22 -0.80 -1.29
CA MET A 64 -12.60 -0.31 -1.13
C MET A 64 -13.51 -0.72 -2.29
N ASN A 65 -12.98 -0.76 -3.52
CA ASN A 65 -13.71 -1.29 -4.66
C ASN A 65 -13.91 -2.81 -4.58
N PHE A 66 -12.98 -3.52 -3.94
CA PHE A 66 -12.96 -4.97 -3.82
C PHE A 66 -13.65 -5.51 -2.54
N LEU A 67 -14.19 -4.63 -1.69
CA LEU A 67 -14.82 -5.00 -0.41
C LEU A 67 -16.22 -5.65 -0.57
N GLY A 68 -16.82 -5.59 -1.77
CA GLY A 68 -18.15 -6.11 -2.12
C GLY A 68 -18.23 -7.63 -2.30
#